data_AF-A0A966UW66-F1
#
_entry.id   AF-A0A966UW66-F1
#
_cell.length_a   1.000
_cell.length_b   1.000
_cell.length_c   1.000
_cell.angle_alpha   90.00
_cell.angle_beta   90.00
_cell.angle_gamma   90.00
#
_symmetry.space_group_name_H-M   'P 1'
#
loop_
_entity.id
_entity.type
_entity.pdbx_description
1 polymer ?
#
loop_
_entity_poly.entity_id
_entity_poly.type
_entity_poly.pdbx_seq_one_letter_code
_entity_poly.pdbx_strand_id
1 'polypeptide(L)' 'SPIIEVHISNPLAREEFRHTSVISGVATGTIAGFGVDSYRLALRALLTIS' A
#
# COMPACT_ATOMS: atom_id res chain seq x y z
N SER A 1 7.09 7.26 -13.13
CA SER A 1 5.76 7.61 -12.62
C SER A 1 5.64 7.03 -11.22
N PRO A 2 5.10 7.76 -10.22
CA PRO A 2 4.95 7.23 -8.86
C PRO A 2 3.98 6.05 -8.81
N ILE A 3 4.28 5.07 -7.96
CA ILE A 3 3.47 3.85 -7.76
C ILE A 3 3.16 3.72 -6.27
N ILE A 4 1.89 3.60 -5.90
CA ILE A 4 1.49 3.31 -4.52
C ILE A 4 0.89 1.91 -4.45
N GLU A 5 1.50 1.04 -3.64
CA GLU A 5 0.94 -0.27 -3.31
C GLU A 5 -0.15 -0.13 -2.25
N VAL A 6 -1.30 -0.79 -2.47
CA VAL A 6 -2.47 -0.68 -1.61
C VAL A 6 -2.91 -2.04 -1.11
N HIS A 7 -3.11 -2.14 0.21
CA HIS A 7 -3.73 -3.31 0.86
C HIS A 7 -4.96 -2.88 1.65
N ILE A 8 -6.07 -3.60 1.48
CA ILE A 8 -7.31 -3.37 2.24
C ILE A 8 -7.09 -3.76 3.72
N SER A 9 -6.55 -4.95 3.98
CA SER A 9 -6.14 -5.38 5.32
C SER A 9 -4.68 -5.02 5.61
N ASN A 10 -4.24 -5.13 6.87
CA ASN A 10 -2.82 -5.03 7.22
C ASN A 10 -2.13 -6.40 7.01
N PRO A 11 -1.25 -6.58 6.01
CA PRO A 11 -0.57 -7.84 5.77
C PRO A 11 0.34 -8.27 6.94
N LEU A 12 0.93 -7.32 7.68
CA LEU A 12 1.81 -7.60 8.82
C LEU A 12 1.06 -8.14 10.04
N ALA A 13 -0.26 -7.96 10.10
CA ALA A 13 -1.11 -8.51 11.16
C ALA A 13 -1.72 -9.88 10.77
N ARG A 14 -1.26 -10.47 9.67
CA ARG A 14 -1.83 -11.67 9.07
C ARG A 14 -0.81 -12.81 8.98
N GLU A 15 -1.13 -13.84 8.20
CA GLU A 15 -0.27 -15.00 7.98
C GLU A 15 1.12 -14.57 7.47
N GLU A 16 2.18 -15.24 7.93
CA GLU A 16 3.59 -14.85 7.69
C GLU A 16 3.93 -14.65 6.20
N PHE A 17 3.38 -15.49 5.32
CA PHE A 17 3.61 -15.39 3.87
C PHE A 17 3.12 -14.06 3.27
N ARG A 18 2.26 -13.31 3.97
CA ARG A 18 1.77 -11.99 3.53
C ARG A 18 2.64 -10.83 4.00
N HIS A 19 3.58 -11.07 4.91
CA HIS A 19 4.44 -10.01 5.45
C HIS A 19 5.43 -9.52 4.39
N THR A 20 5.78 -10.39 3.45
CA THR A 20 6.67 -10.08 2.34
C THR A 20 5.87 -9.77 1.08
N SER A 21 5.96 -8.53 0.60
CA SER A 21 5.43 -8.15 -0.72
C SER A 21 6.54 -8.12 -1.76
N VAL A 22 6.30 -8.78 -2.88
CA VAL A 22 7.16 -8.70 -4.08
C VAL A 22 6.92 -7.41 -4.88
N ILE A 23 5.90 -6.64 -4.54
CA ILE A 23 5.54 -5.38 -5.20
C ILE A 23 6.21 -4.19 -4.48
N SER A 24 6.35 -4.25 -3.15
CA SER A 24 6.93 -3.14 -2.37
C SER A 24 8.31 -2.70 -2.85
N GLY A 25 9.11 -3.61 -3.42
CA GLY A 25 10.45 -3.29 -3.95
C GLY A 25 10.46 -2.32 -5.14
N VAL A 26 9.34 -2.15 -5.83
CA VAL A 26 9.20 -1.22 -6.97
C VAL A 26 8.17 -0.11 -6.71
N ALA A 27 7.51 -0.11 -5.55
CA ALA A 27 6.56 0.92 -5.16
C ALA A 27 7.27 2.15 -4.57
N THR A 28 6.73 3.34 -4.81
CA THR A 28 7.17 4.59 -4.16
C THR A 28 6.76 4.62 -2.69
N GLY A 29 5.68 3.92 -2.34
CA GLY A 29 5.23 3.73 -0.96
C GLY A 29 4.08 2.72 -0.88
N THR A 30 3.76 2.29 0.34
CA THR A 30 2.74 1.29 0.62
C THR A 30 1.75 1.81 1.66
N ILE A 31 0.45 1.60 1.43
CA ILE A 31 -0.63 1.93 2.36
C ILE A 31 -1.45 0.67 2.62
N ALA A 32 -1.60 0.30 3.89
CA ALA A 32 -2.20 -0.97 4.30
C ALA A 32 -3.04 -0.84 5.58
N GLY A 33 -4.13 -1.60 5.67
CA GLY A 33 -4.89 -1.77 6.90
C GLY A 33 -6.05 -0.81 7.15
N PHE A 34 -6.36 0.08 6.21
CA PHE A 34 -7.44 1.07 6.34
C PHE A 34 -8.72 0.66 5.60
N GLY A 35 -8.88 -0.62 5.27
CA GLY A 35 -10.02 -1.09 4.49
C GLY A 35 -10.06 -0.44 3.10
N VAL A 36 -11.26 -0.06 2.65
CA VAL A 36 -11.44 0.65 1.38
C VAL A 36 -10.84 2.06 1.38
N ASP A 37 -10.66 2.68 2.56
CA ASP A 37 -10.07 4.02 2.66
C ASP A 37 -8.58 4.04 2.28
N SER A 38 -7.90 2.88 2.26
CA SER A 38 -6.53 2.77 1.74
C SER A 38 -6.40 3.32 0.31
N TYR A 39 -7.43 3.17 -0.53
CA TYR A 39 -7.44 3.73 -1.88
C TYR A 39 -7.51 5.26 -1.89
N ARG A 40 -8.36 5.85 -1.03
CA ARG A 40 -8.48 7.31 -0.92
C ARG A 40 -7.18 7.93 -0.41
N LEU A 41 -6.51 7.28 0.54
CA LEU A 41 -5.19 7.69 1.01
C LEU A 41 -4.14 7.59 -0.10
N ALA A 42 -4.15 6.52 -0.89
CA ALA A 42 -3.22 6.36 -2.02
C ALA A 42 -3.40 7.44 -3.08
N LEU A 43 -4.63 7.80 -3.42
CA LEU A 43 -4.90 8.92 -4.34
C LEU A 43 -4.37 10.25 -3.80
N ARG A 44 -4.52 10.52 -2.50
CA ARG A 44 -3.95 11.72 -1.87
C ARG A 44 -2.43 11.72 -1.89
N ALA A 45 -1.81 10.56 -1.64
CA ALA A 45 -0.37 10.40 -1.70
C ALA A 45 0.14 10.69 -3.12
N LEU A 46 -0.50 10.12 -4.14
CA LEU A 46 -0.16 10.36 -5.55
C LEU A 46 -0.18 11.86 -5.90
N LEU A 47 -1.19 12.63 -5.46
CA LEU A 47 -1.24 14.08 -5.69
C LEU A 47 -0.09 14.86 -5.05
N THR A 48 0.56 14.30 -4.03
CA THR A 48 1.66 14.95 -3.31
C THR A 48 3.04 14.58 -3.89
N ILE A 49 3.17 13.38 -4.45
CA ILE A 49 4.43 12.83 -4.96
C ILE A 49 4.52 12.81 -6.50
N SER A 50 3.45 13.22 -7.18
CA SER A 50 3.41 13.40 -8.65
C SER A 50 4.09 14.68 -9.10
#